data_AF-A0A7U2R8Z0-F1
#
_entry.id   AF-A0A7U2R8Z0-F1
#
_cell.length_a   1.000
_cell.length_b   1.000
_cell.length_c   1.000
_cell.angle_alpha   90.00
_cell.angle_beta   90.00
_cell.angle_gamma   90.00
#
_symmetry.space_group_name_H-M   'P 1'
#
loop_
_entity.id
_entity.type
_entity.pdbx_description
1 polymer ?
#
loop_
_entity_poly.entity_id
_entity_poly.type
_entity_poly.pdbx_seq_one_letter_code
_entity_poly.pdbx_strand_id
1 'polypeptide(L)'
;MKKLLFLSSVIFALIFFSCNEENVNSAVTKEQNQVMKFDSEVGMQNKINEIVVFKKKQELQIMEKILKRNNLKDITTVNLNTVAKVSNPTLDNAVIIEALTFYHTERLKAIYQERAHFNFTSIQSVADELNSLKFLNPKKVSGLFNEYADILKQSKYGVSTIFDSETANVINTKGVVNVNGKDLVTNSNNSVYARYDQELKEGIVAYDGIYAISWHAGREEHNNAWTYYKNFTQFASYINVNGTLVLYPSWFQANQNSRANFTDYIPLSFSFPTDYGSIVRVIGYDGRYDFPHSKFFSPSNGIAGGVFVTPIFNTFYTISGSVTYN
;
A
#
# COMPACT_ATOMS: atom_id res chain seq x y z
N MET A 1 17.31 56.07 11.47
CA MET A 1 17.41 54.80 10.68
C MET A 1 17.57 53.50 11.49
N LYS A 2 17.66 53.48 12.85
CA LYS A 2 17.79 52.20 13.60
C LYS A 2 16.47 51.47 13.94
N LYS A 3 15.30 52.13 13.80
CA LYS A 3 13.98 51.51 14.09
C LYS A 3 13.38 50.70 12.93
N LEU A 4 13.85 50.90 11.68
CA LEU A 4 13.34 50.16 10.51
C LEU A 4 13.92 48.74 10.40
N LEU A 5 15.17 48.53 10.83
CA LEU A 5 15.82 47.22 10.85
C LEU A 5 15.18 46.25 11.87
N PHE A 6 14.67 46.77 12.98
CA PHE A 6 13.99 45.96 14.02
C PHE A 6 12.60 45.48 13.57
N LEU A 7 11.95 46.20 12.66
CA LEU A 7 10.67 45.76 12.09
C LEU A 7 10.87 44.67 11.02
N SER A 8 11.96 44.72 10.26
CA SER A 8 12.28 43.67 9.28
C SER A 8 12.70 42.34 9.93
N SER A 9 13.39 42.36 11.08
CA SER A 9 13.79 41.12 11.77
C SER A 9 12.62 40.38 12.41
N VAL A 10 11.60 41.10 12.90
CA VAL A 10 10.38 40.49 13.47
C VAL A 10 9.49 39.88 12.40
N ILE A 11 9.40 40.49 11.21
CA ILE A 11 8.62 39.92 10.09
C ILE A 11 9.30 38.68 9.52
N PHE A 12 10.64 38.63 9.43
CA PHE A 12 11.35 37.41 9.01
C PHE A 12 11.22 36.28 10.05
N ALA A 13 11.17 36.59 11.34
CA ALA A 13 10.94 35.59 12.39
C ALA A 13 9.54 34.94 12.30
N LEU A 14 8.52 35.67 11.85
CA LEU A 14 7.15 35.15 11.71
C LEU A 14 6.92 34.29 10.46
N ILE A 15 7.87 34.24 9.51
CA ILE A 15 7.77 33.42 8.30
C ILE A 15 8.51 32.07 8.45
N PHE A 16 9.36 31.92 9.46
CA PHE A 16 10.07 30.67 9.77
C PHE A 16 9.54 29.89 10.99
N PHE A 17 8.57 30.43 11.74
CA PHE A 17 7.92 29.76 12.88
C PHE A 17 6.42 29.47 12.64
N SER A 18 6.10 28.95 11.44
CA SER A 18 4.82 28.27 11.17
C SER A 18 5.01 26.78 10.78
N CYS A 19 6.21 26.25 10.98
CA CYS A 19 6.34 24.82 11.29
C CYS A 19 5.91 24.64 12.75
N ASN A 20 4.74 24.06 12.97
CA ASN A 20 4.28 23.70 14.30
C ASN A 20 5.07 22.49 14.81
N GLU A 21 6.30 22.71 15.27
CA GLU A 21 7.17 21.71 15.91
C GLU A 21 6.71 21.39 17.35
N GLU A 22 5.44 21.02 17.51
CA GLU A 22 4.98 20.30 18.70
C GLU A 22 4.33 18.97 18.28
N ASN A 23 4.84 17.88 18.86
CA ASN A 23 4.42 16.48 18.67
C ASN A 23 4.82 15.73 17.38
N VAL A 24 6.09 15.85 16.95
CA VAL A 24 6.77 14.78 16.17
C VAL A 24 8.07 14.27 16.84
N ASN A 25 8.58 14.95 17.88
CA ASN A 25 9.72 14.49 18.68
C ASN A 25 9.27 13.80 19.98
N SER A 26 8.81 12.54 19.90
CA SER A 26 8.88 11.53 20.99
C SER A 26 8.38 10.14 20.55
N ALA A 27 8.92 9.60 19.46
CA ALA A 27 8.83 8.17 19.15
C ALA A 27 9.95 7.71 18.20
N VAL A 28 11.22 7.99 18.53
CA VAL A 28 12.28 7.04 18.18
C VAL A 28 12.09 5.86 19.13
N THR A 29 11.09 5.03 18.82
CA THR A 29 10.87 3.77 19.51
C THR A 29 12.15 2.97 19.33
N LYS A 30 12.89 2.71 20.42
CA LYS A 30 14.05 1.81 20.38
C LYS A 30 13.66 0.59 19.56
N GLU A 31 14.48 0.22 18.56
CA GLU A 31 14.27 -1.00 17.78
C GLU A 31 14.02 -2.16 18.74
N GLN A 32 12.76 -2.54 18.86
CA GLN A 32 12.37 -3.73 19.58
C GLN A 32 12.75 -4.88 18.65
N ASN A 33 13.97 -5.38 18.85
CA ASN A 33 14.51 -6.63 18.30
C ASN A 33 13.74 -7.88 18.81
N GLN A 34 12.44 -7.72 19.05
CA GLN A 34 11.52 -8.80 19.34
C GLN A 34 11.36 -9.63 18.08
N VAL A 35 11.26 -10.94 18.29
CA VAL A 35 10.88 -11.93 17.29
C VAL A 35 9.51 -12.40 17.72
N MET A 36 8.49 -12.26 16.87
CA MET A 36 7.19 -12.88 17.16
C MET A 36 7.37 -14.40 17.23
N LYS A 37 6.75 -15.02 18.24
CA LYS A 37 6.86 -16.46 18.50
C LYS A 37 5.48 -17.10 18.42
N PHE A 38 5.40 -18.24 17.75
CA PHE A 38 4.16 -18.98 17.54
C PHE A 38 4.35 -20.47 17.80
N ASP A 39 3.41 -21.07 18.53
CA ASP A 39 3.40 -22.52 18.80
C ASP A 39 2.84 -23.36 17.64
N SER A 40 2.47 -22.71 16.53
CA SER A 40 2.02 -23.34 15.28
C SER A 40 1.95 -22.33 14.12
N GLU A 41 2.00 -22.81 12.89
CA GLU A 41 1.69 -22.01 11.68
C GLU A 41 0.26 -21.45 11.72
N VAL A 42 -0.69 -22.18 12.31
CA VAL A 42 -2.08 -21.72 12.52
C VAL A 42 -2.10 -20.51 13.47
N GLY A 43 -1.31 -20.54 14.54
CA GLY A 43 -1.12 -19.39 15.43
C GLY A 43 -0.52 -18.18 14.72
N MET A 44 0.45 -18.40 13.84
CA MET A 44 1.04 -17.36 12.99
C MET A 44 0.00 -16.76 12.03
N GLN A 45 -0.77 -17.59 11.30
CA GLN A 45 -1.80 -17.12 10.37
C GLN A 45 -2.91 -16.35 11.10
N ASN A 46 -3.31 -16.78 12.29
CA ASN A 46 -4.28 -16.04 13.11
C ASN A 46 -3.77 -14.64 13.47
N LYS A 47 -2.48 -14.49 13.80
CA LYS A 47 -1.87 -13.17 14.07
C LYS A 47 -1.73 -12.32 12.80
N ILE A 48 -1.39 -12.93 11.66
CA ILE A 48 -1.40 -12.26 10.35
C ILE A 48 -2.79 -11.68 10.06
N ASN A 49 -3.85 -12.48 10.20
CA ASN A 49 -5.23 -12.06 9.98
C ASN A 49 -5.63 -10.89 10.92
N GLU A 50 -5.23 -10.95 12.19
CA GLU A 50 -5.44 -9.89 13.18
C GLU A 50 -4.76 -8.57 12.77
N ILE A 51 -3.51 -8.62 12.30
CA ILE A 51 -2.78 -7.43 11.81
C ILE A 51 -3.43 -6.87 10.54
N VAL A 52 -3.83 -7.72 9.60
CA VAL A 52 -4.52 -7.30 8.36
C VAL A 52 -5.86 -6.62 8.67
N VAL A 53 -6.65 -7.16 9.59
CA VAL A 53 -7.91 -6.53 10.05
C VAL A 53 -7.64 -5.20 10.76
N PHE A 54 -6.60 -5.11 11.60
CA PHE A 54 -6.18 -3.86 12.24
C PHE A 54 -5.78 -2.80 11.20
N LYS A 55 -4.94 -3.16 10.23
CA LYS A 55 -4.53 -2.28 9.12
C LYS A 55 -5.72 -1.77 8.32
N LYS A 56 -6.66 -2.65 7.97
CA LYS A 56 -7.88 -2.26 7.24
C LYS A 56 -8.74 -1.28 8.05
N LYS A 57 -8.91 -1.53 9.36
CA LYS A 57 -9.63 -0.60 10.27
C LYS A 57 -8.96 0.77 10.32
N GLN A 58 -7.63 0.82 10.37
CA GLN A 58 -6.89 2.08 10.37
C GLN A 58 -7.03 2.84 9.05
N GLU A 59 -6.99 2.16 7.90
CA GLU A 59 -7.18 2.78 6.59
C GLU A 59 -8.59 3.40 6.44
N LEU A 60 -9.63 2.72 6.96
CA LEU A 60 -10.99 3.27 7.06
C LEU A 60 -11.08 4.49 8.01
N GLN A 61 -10.37 4.48 9.15
CA GLN A 61 -10.29 5.66 10.02
C GLN A 61 -9.57 6.84 9.36
N ILE A 62 -8.58 6.59 8.49
CA ILE A 62 -7.95 7.63 7.68
C ILE A 62 -8.97 8.19 6.67
N MET A 63 -9.77 7.31 6.04
CA MET A 63 -10.86 7.73 5.15
C MET A 63 -11.86 8.64 5.84
N GLU A 64 -12.40 8.25 7.00
CA GLU A 64 -13.34 9.06 7.79
C GLU A 64 -12.78 10.47 8.08
N LYS A 65 -11.48 10.55 8.43
CA LYS A 65 -10.79 11.82 8.64
C LYS A 65 -10.68 12.65 7.35
N ILE A 66 -10.39 12.03 6.21
CA ILE A 66 -10.33 12.73 4.91
C ILE A 66 -11.72 13.26 4.54
N LEU A 67 -12.77 12.45 4.65
CA LEU A 67 -14.14 12.86 4.35
C LEU A 67 -14.57 14.02 5.27
N LYS A 68 -14.34 13.90 6.58
CA LYS A 68 -14.63 14.94 7.57
C LYS A 68 -13.86 16.24 7.31
N ARG A 69 -12.56 16.16 6.98
CA ARG A 69 -11.74 17.34 6.63
C ARG A 69 -12.31 18.09 5.43
N ASN A 70 -12.84 17.35 4.45
CA ASN A 70 -13.36 17.87 3.18
C ASN A 70 -14.87 18.18 3.21
N ASN A 71 -15.54 18.09 4.37
CA ASN A 71 -17.01 18.18 4.49
C ASN A 71 -17.79 17.27 3.52
N LEU A 72 -17.21 16.12 3.15
CA LEU A 72 -17.81 15.14 2.26
C LEU A 72 -18.68 14.14 3.02
N LYS A 73 -19.77 13.69 2.39
CA LYS A 73 -20.59 12.59 2.88
C LYS A 73 -19.86 11.25 2.73
N ASP A 74 -20.28 10.26 3.52
CA ASP A 74 -19.77 8.88 3.43
C ASP A 74 -19.94 8.31 2.02
N ILE A 75 -18.83 7.83 1.42
CA ILE A 75 -18.81 7.28 0.07
C ILE A 75 -19.78 6.10 -0.11
N THR A 76 -20.04 5.34 0.95
CA THR A 76 -20.97 4.19 0.94
C THR A 76 -22.42 4.62 0.79
N THR A 77 -22.73 5.88 1.13
CA THR A 77 -24.04 6.51 0.93
C THR A 77 -24.14 7.29 -0.39
N VAL A 78 -23.02 7.47 -1.08
CA VAL A 78 -22.94 8.20 -2.35
C VAL A 78 -23.13 7.21 -3.50
N ASN A 79 -24.18 7.41 -4.30
CA ASN A 79 -24.33 6.65 -5.55
C ASN A 79 -23.20 7.04 -6.50
N LEU A 80 -22.23 6.14 -6.69
CA LEU A 80 -21.01 6.37 -7.47
C LEU A 80 -21.30 6.71 -8.95
N ASN A 81 -22.47 6.33 -9.47
CA ASN A 81 -22.94 6.72 -10.81
C ASN A 81 -23.46 8.17 -10.89
N THR A 82 -23.65 8.84 -9.74
CA THR A 82 -24.11 10.23 -9.64
C THR A 82 -23.03 11.20 -9.16
N VAL A 83 -21.87 10.69 -8.76
CA VAL A 83 -20.70 11.53 -8.53
C VAL A 83 -20.30 12.14 -9.87
N ALA A 84 -20.39 13.46 -9.97
CA ALA A 84 -20.00 14.16 -11.19
C ALA A 84 -18.57 13.77 -11.57
N LYS A 85 -18.38 13.27 -12.79
CA LYS A 85 -17.05 13.24 -13.39
C LYS A 85 -16.57 14.69 -13.42
N VAL A 86 -15.56 15.01 -12.61
CA VAL A 86 -14.94 16.32 -12.66
C VAL A 86 -14.11 16.35 -13.94
N SER A 87 -14.71 16.81 -15.03
CA SER A 87 -14.06 16.95 -16.33
C SER A 87 -13.16 18.17 -16.29
N ASN A 88 -11.85 17.97 -16.30
CA ASN A 88 -10.82 19.02 -16.26
C ASN A 88 -10.95 20.05 -15.12
N PRO A 89 -10.88 19.64 -13.85
CA PRO A 89 -10.44 20.56 -12.82
C PRO A 89 -8.96 20.84 -13.05
N THR A 90 -8.60 22.09 -13.34
CA THR A 90 -7.25 22.58 -13.07
C THR A 90 -7.10 22.67 -11.55
N LEU A 91 -6.93 21.52 -10.89
CA LEU A 91 -6.71 21.49 -9.46
C LEU A 91 -5.31 22.06 -9.17
N ASP A 92 -5.23 23.02 -8.25
CA ASP A 92 -3.96 23.59 -7.85
C ASP A 92 -3.06 22.48 -7.27
N ASN A 93 -1.80 22.44 -7.73
CA ASN A 93 -0.79 21.55 -7.18
C ASN A 93 -0.64 21.74 -5.67
N ALA A 94 -0.87 22.94 -5.12
CA ALA A 94 -0.87 23.18 -3.67
C ALA A 94 -1.97 22.36 -2.96
N VAL A 95 -3.16 22.26 -3.55
CA VAL A 95 -4.29 21.49 -3.02
C VAL A 95 -4.03 19.98 -3.10
N ILE A 96 -3.43 19.52 -4.21
CA ILE A 96 -2.95 18.14 -4.36
C ILE A 96 -1.91 17.80 -3.28
N ILE A 97 -0.92 18.68 -3.09
CA ILE A 97 0.15 18.52 -2.10
C ILE A 97 -0.42 18.50 -0.68
N GLU A 98 -1.40 19.34 -0.35
CA GLU A 98 -2.07 19.32 0.96
C GLU A 98 -2.79 17.98 1.20
N ALA A 99 -3.56 17.49 0.22
CA ALA A 99 -4.29 16.23 0.32
C ALA A 99 -3.34 15.03 0.50
N LEU A 100 -2.28 14.95 -0.31
CA LEU A 100 -1.22 13.94 -0.19
C LEU A 100 -0.51 14.03 1.16
N THR A 101 -0.16 15.25 1.61
CA THR A 101 0.50 15.48 2.90
C THR A 101 -0.35 14.97 4.06
N PHE A 102 -1.66 15.27 4.03
CA PHE A 102 -2.59 14.81 5.05
C PHE A 102 -2.69 13.27 5.07
N TYR A 103 -2.90 12.63 3.92
CA TYR A 103 -3.01 11.17 3.84
C TYR A 103 -1.74 10.47 4.36
N HIS A 104 -0.56 10.82 3.83
CA HIS A 104 0.68 10.17 4.25
C HIS A 104 1.03 10.46 5.72
N THR A 105 0.64 11.63 6.26
CA THR A 105 0.84 11.94 7.68
C THR A 105 -0.03 11.06 8.57
N GLU A 106 -1.31 10.88 8.22
CA GLU A 106 -2.20 9.98 8.96
C GLU A 106 -1.82 8.50 8.75
N ARG A 107 -1.30 8.12 7.58
CA ARG A 107 -0.75 6.77 7.32
C ARG A 107 0.50 6.48 8.15
N LEU A 108 1.44 7.43 8.29
CA LEU A 108 2.58 7.27 9.21
C LEU A 108 2.13 7.12 10.67
N LYS A 109 1.17 7.93 11.12
CA LYS A 109 0.59 7.76 12.47
C LYS A 109 -0.02 6.38 12.66
N ALA A 110 -0.73 5.86 11.66
CA ALA A 110 -1.29 4.51 11.69
C ALA A 110 -0.20 3.43 11.79
N ILE A 111 0.87 3.53 11.00
CA ILE A 111 2.01 2.61 11.05
C ILE A 111 2.67 2.60 12.44
N TYR A 112 2.87 3.76 13.07
CA TYR A 112 3.39 3.80 14.44
C TYR A 112 2.39 3.29 15.50
N GLN A 113 1.09 3.47 15.27
CA GLN A 113 0.04 2.89 16.13
C GLN A 113 -0.03 1.37 16.03
N GLU A 114 0.11 0.79 14.83
CA GLU A 114 0.28 -0.65 14.61
C GLU A 114 1.48 -1.17 15.41
N ARG A 115 2.66 -0.55 15.23
CA ARG A 115 3.90 -0.97 15.93
C ARG A 115 3.75 -0.91 17.45
N ALA A 116 3.07 0.11 17.97
CA ALA A 116 2.79 0.24 19.41
C ALA A 116 1.74 -0.77 19.90
N HIS A 117 0.68 -1.04 19.13
CA HIS A 117 -0.38 -1.96 19.49
C HIS A 117 0.10 -3.41 19.56
N PHE A 118 0.90 -3.84 18.59
CA PHE A 118 1.50 -5.18 18.55
C PHE A 118 2.84 -5.28 19.28
N ASN A 119 3.38 -4.16 19.82
CA ASN A 119 4.68 -4.06 20.47
C ASN A 119 5.81 -4.71 19.62
N PHE A 120 5.78 -4.42 18.31
CA PHE A 120 6.56 -5.10 17.29
C PHE A 120 6.77 -4.22 16.05
N THR A 121 7.97 -4.26 15.46
CA THR A 121 8.23 -3.60 14.16
C THR A 121 8.41 -4.67 13.09
N SER A 122 7.38 -4.82 12.26
CA SER A 122 7.40 -5.75 11.12
C SER A 122 8.11 -5.13 9.92
N ILE A 123 8.76 -5.95 9.10
CA ILE A 123 9.40 -5.46 7.87
C ILE A 123 8.37 -4.91 6.87
N GLN A 124 7.12 -5.41 6.88
CA GLN A 124 6.03 -4.78 6.13
C GLN A 124 5.74 -3.36 6.63
N SER A 125 5.69 -3.14 7.96
CA SER A 125 5.48 -1.80 8.51
C SER A 125 6.60 -0.82 8.15
N VAL A 126 7.82 -1.30 7.89
CA VAL A 126 8.94 -0.48 7.39
C VAL A 126 8.78 -0.14 5.91
N ALA A 127 8.36 -1.09 5.08
CA ALA A 127 8.01 -0.80 3.68
C ALA A 127 6.85 0.22 3.58
N ASP A 128 5.82 0.07 4.42
CA ASP A 128 4.68 1.00 4.52
C ASP A 128 5.13 2.42 4.96
N GLU A 129 6.11 2.51 5.87
CA GLU A 129 6.73 3.77 6.32
C GLU A 129 7.52 4.43 5.18
N LEU A 130 8.40 3.67 4.50
CA LEU A 130 9.20 4.15 3.37
C LEU A 130 8.32 4.71 2.24
N ASN A 131 7.20 4.04 1.94
CA ASN A 131 6.24 4.50 0.93
C ASN A 131 5.58 5.84 1.30
N SER A 132 5.33 6.07 2.59
CA SER A 132 4.74 7.34 3.06
C SER A 132 5.80 8.46 3.18
N LEU A 133 7.02 8.11 3.62
CA LEU A 133 8.16 9.03 3.67
C LEU A 133 8.66 9.44 2.28
N LYS A 134 8.46 8.64 1.23
CA LYS A 134 8.83 8.99 -0.15
C LYS A 134 8.22 10.32 -0.60
N PHE A 135 7.00 10.60 -0.17
CA PHE A 135 6.36 11.89 -0.40
C PHE A 135 6.74 12.94 0.65
N LEU A 136 6.62 12.61 1.94
CA LEU A 136 6.76 13.58 3.04
C LEU A 136 8.20 14.02 3.34
N ASN A 137 9.17 13.12 3.22
CA ASN A 137 10.57 13.35 3.56
C ASN A 137 11.50 12.42 2.76
N PRO A 138 11.69 12.67 1.45
CA PRO A 138 12.49 11.82 0.58
C PRO A 138 13.96 11.69 1.04
N LYS A 139 14.48 12.67 1.81
CA LYS A 139 15.84 12.61 2.36
C LYS A 139 16.03 11.48 3.40
N LYS A 140 14.98 11.15 4.18
CA LYS A 140 15.03 10.05 5.15
C LYS A 140 14.96 8.67 4.49
N VAL A 141 14.29 8.56 3.35
CA VAL A 141 14.01 7.28 2.67
C VAL A 141 15.29 6.55 2.28
N SER A 142 16.30 7.23 1.74
CA SER A 142 17.53 6.55 1.29
C SER A 142 18.30 5.90 2.44
N GLY A 143 18.34 6.53 3.62
CA GLY A 143 18.99 5.96 4.80
C GLY A 143 18.26 4.70 5.28
N LEU A 144 16.94 4.83 5.49
CA LEU A 144 16.09 3.75 6.02
C LEU A 144 15.93 2.59 5.02
N PHE A 145 15.96 2.84 3.70
CA PHE A 145 15.98 1.77 2.70
C PHE A 145 17.30 1.02 2.69
N ASN A 146 18.44 1.73 2.76
CA ASN A 146 19.76 1.11 2.79
C ASN A 146 19.98 0.25 4.04
N GLU A 147 19.38 0.63 5.18
CA GLU A 147 19.44 -0.11 6.45
C GLU A 147 18.83 -1.52 6.35
N TYR A 148 17.80 -1.70 5.51
CA TYR A 148 17.09 -2.98 5.36
C TYR A 148 17.14 -3.52 3.91
N ALA A 149 18.13 -3.10 3.12
CA ALA A 149 18.22 -3.38 1.68
C ALA A 149 18.23 -4.88 1.33
N ASP A 150 18.74 -5.73 2.21
CA ASP A 150 18.77 -7.20 2.03
C ASP A 150 17.38 -7.84 1.99
N ILE A 151 16.37 -7.18 2.58
CA ILE A 151 15.00 -7.71 2.76
C ILE A 151 13.90 -6.78 2.20
N LEU A 152 14.30 -5.71 1.51
CA LEU A 152 13.43 -4.79 0.79
C LEU A 152 13.72 -4.79 -0.72
N LYS A 153 12.69 -4.54 -1.53
CA LYS A 153 12.78 -4.35 -2.98
C LYS A 153 12.18 -2.99 -3.32
N GLN A 154 12.81 -2.25 -4.23
CA GLN A 154 12.24 -1.01 -4.78
C GLN A 154 11.74 -1.25 -6.20
N SER A 155 10.51 -0.80 -6.47
CA SER A 155 9.88 -0.81 -7.79
C SER A 155 9.45 0.60 -8.19
N LYS A 156 8.97 0.76 -9.43
CA LYS A 156 8.37 2.02 -9.89
C LYS A 156 7.14 2.46 -9.07
N TYR A 157 6.48 1.52 -8.39
CA TYR A 157 5.27 1.76 -7.60
C TYR A 157 5.53 2.07 -6.12
N GLY A 158 6.72 1.74 -5.61
CA GLY A 158 7.04 1.85 -4.19
C GLY A 158 8.07 0.84 -3.71
N VAL A 159 8.32 0.85 -2.40
CA VAL A 159 9.08 -0.17 -1.68
C VAL A 159 8.15 -1.31 -1.27
N SER A 160 8.60 -2.55 -1.45
CA SER A 160 7.99 -3.77 -0.92
C SER A 160 9.03 -4.56 -0.13
N THR A 161 8.62 -5.63 0.56
CA THR A 161 9.56 -6.59 1.15
C THR A 161 9.96 -7.66 0.12
N ILE A 162 10.92 -8.53 0.46
CA ILE A 162 11.21 -9.76 -0.31
C ILE A 162 10.28 -10.93 0.06
N PHE A 163 9.45 -10.76 1.08
CA PHE A 163 8.56 -11.79 1.62
C PHE A 163 7.15 -11.62 1.07
N ASP A 164 6.32 -12.64 1.29
CA ASP A 164 4.88 -12.50 1.09
C ASP A 164 4.33 -11.33 1.94
N SER A 165 3.40 -10.55 1.38
CA SER A 165 2.84 -9.36 2.03
C SER A 165 2.01 -9.66 3.29
N GLU A 166 1.43 -10.86 3.41
CA GLU A 166 0.72 -11.27 4.62
C GLU A 166 1.72 -11.68 5.71
N THR A 167 2.69 -12.53 5.35
CA THR A 167 3.74 -13.05 6.25
C THR A 167 4.72 -11.96 6.70
N ALA A 168 5.01 -10.97 5.86
CA ALA A 168 5.86 -9.83 6.18
C ALA A 168 5.34 -8.97 7.37
N ASN A 169 4.08 -9.15 7.78
CA ASN A 169 3.52 -8.49 8.97
C ASN A 169 4.01 -9.11 10.30
N VAL A 170 4.49 -10.36 10.30
CA VAL A 170 5.00 -11.05 11.50
C VAL A 170 6.51 -11.30 11.47
N ILE A 171 7.17 -11.02 10.34
CA ILE A 171 8.63 -11.02 10.19
C ILE A 171 9.20 -9.68 10.66
N ASN A 172 10.24 -9.70 11.50
CA ASN A 172 10.86 -8.49 12.03
C ASN A 172 11.86 -7.82 11.05
N THR A 173 12.48 -6.70 11.47
CA THR A 173 13.49 -5.96 10.70
C THR A 173 14.77 -6.73 10.34
N LYS A 174 14.93 -7.96 10.84
CA LYS A 174 16.08 -8.85 10.56
C LYS A 174 15.71 -10.08 9.71
N GLY A 175 14.48 -10.14 9.19
CA GLY A 175 14.03 -11.32 8.45
C GLY A 175 13.82 -12.55 9.34
N VAL A 176 13.37 -12.36 10.60
CA VAL A 176 13.17 -13.46 11.56
C VAL A 176 11.76 -13.49 12.12
N VAL A 177 11.19 -14.69 12.17
CA VAL A 177 9.98 -15.08 12.94
C VAL A 177 10.25 -16.45 13.58
N ASN A 178 9.71 -16.74 14.76
CA ASN A 178 9.87 -18.05 15.41
C ASN A 178 8.55 -18.84 15.35
N VAL A 179 8.59 -20.06 14.80
CA VAL A 179 7.44 -20.98 14.74
C VAL A 179 7.89 -22.35 15.23
N ASN A 180 7.09 -22.97 16.11
CA ASN A 180 7.38 -24.27 16.73
C ASN A 180 8.77 -24.32 17.41
N GLY A 181 9.19 -23.21 18.02
CA GLY A 181 10.50 -23.06 18.66
C GLY A 181 11.67 -22.91 17.68
N LYS A 182 11.46 -22.90 16.37
CA LYS A 182 12.50 -22.69 15.35
C LYS A 182 12.49 -21.26 14.83
N ASP A 183 13.65 -20.61 14.84
CA ASP A 183 13.84 -19.33 14.16
C ASP A 183 13.88 -19.56 12.65
N LEU A 184 12.89 -19.01 11.96
CA LEU A 184 12.82 -18.96 10.51
C LEU A 184 13.54 -17.70 10.06
N VAL A 185 14.85 -17.82 9.87
CA VAL A 185 15.70 -16.76 9.31
C VAL A 185 15.59 -16.80 7.79
N THR A 186 15.15 -15.71 7.18
CA THR A 186 14.74 -15.69 5.77
C THR A 186 15.65 -14.90 4.84
N ASN A 187 16.87 -14.57 5.27
CA ASN A 187 17.93 -13.98 4.45
C ASN A 187 18.55 -15.01 3.48
N SER A 188 17.91 -15.24 2.32
CA SER A 188 18.53 -15.67 1.04
C SER A 188 17.46 -16.17 0.05
N ASN A 189 17.88 -16.43 -1.19
CA ASN A 189 17.03 -16.89 -2.28
C ASN A 189 16.30 -18.23 -2.03
N ASN A 190 16.64 -18.96 -0.97
CA ASN A 190 16.03 -20.25 -0.58
C ASN A 190 15.08 -20.14 0.63
N SER A 191 14.62 -18.94 1.01
CA SER A 191 13.91 -18.77 2.28
C SER A 191 12.46 -19.30 2.29
N VAL A 192 12.06 -19.79 3.46
CA VAL A 192 10.79 -20.51 3.68
C VAL A 192 9.54 -19.64 3.46
N TYR A 193 9.69 -18.32 3.35
CA TYR A 193 8.61 -17.37 3.09
C TYR A 193 9.02 -16.28 2.08
N ALA A 194 9.99 -16.58 1.22
CA ALA A 194 10.33 -15.73 0.08
C ALA A 194 9.11 -15.56 -0.84
N ARG A 195 9.00 -14.37 -1.42
CA ARG A 195 8.06 -14.06 -2.51
C ARG A 195 8.80 -13.57 -3.73
N TYR A 196 8.41 -14.13 -4.87
CA TYR A 196 8.75 -13.62 -6.19
C TYR A 196 7.46 -13.41 -7.00
N ASP A 197 7.26 -12.18 -7.46
CA ASP A 197 6.24 -11.88 -8.46
C ASP A 197 6.74 -12.41 -9.80
N GLN A 198 6.08 -13.45 -10.29
CA GLN A 198 6.36 -14.10 -11.55
C GLN A 198 5.22 -13.87 -12.53
N GLU A 199 5.58 -13.82 -13.81
CA GLU A 199 4.62 -13.76 -14.92
C GLU A 199 3.63 -12.58 -14.80
N LEU A 200 4.09 -11.49 -14.17
CA LEU A 200 3.31 -10.29 -13.91
C LEU A 200 2.86 -9.63 -15.22
N LYS A 201 1.55 -9.44 -15.35
CA LYS A 201 0.95 -8.50 -16.30
C LYS A 201 0.39 -7.30 -15.54
N GLU A 202 0.66 -6.13 -16.08
CA GLU A 202 0.35 -4.87 -15.43
C GLU A 202 0.05 -3.78 -16.47
N GLY A 203 -0.64 -2.73 -16.04
CA GLY A 203 -0.91 -1.58 -16.88
C GLY A 203 -1.71 -0.50 -16.15
N ILE A 204 -2.18 0.48 -16.90
CA ILE A 204 -3.07 1.54 -16.43
C ILE A 204 -4.49 1.22 -16.92
N VAL A 205 -5.46 1.20 -16.02
CA VAL A 205 -6.90 1.04 -16.34
C VAL A 205 -7.49 2.37 -16.77
N ALA A 206 -7.09 3.44 -16.09
CA ALA A 206 -7.63 4.78 -16.24
C ALA A 206 -6.60 5.82 -15.78
N TYR A 207 -6.48 6.92 -16.52
CA TYR A 207 -5.66 8.08 -16.16
C TYR A 207 -6.22 9.35 -16.82
N ASP A 208 -6.38 10.43 -16.06
CA ASP A 208 -6.91 11.72 -16.54
C ASP A 208 -5.89 12.88 -16.51
N GLY A 209 -4.65 12.59 -16.11
CA GLY A 209 -3.59 13.60 -15.90
C GLY A 209 -3.30 13.89 -14.43
N ILE A 210 -4.30 13.81 -13.55
CA ILE A 210 -4.18 14.01 -12.10
C ILE A 210 -4.32 12.70 -11.36
N TYR A 211 -5.25 11.84 -11.76
CA TYR A 211 -5.62 10.62 -11.05
C TYR A 211 -5.41 9.40 -11.93
N ALA A 212 -4.67 8.40 -11.41
CA ALA A 212 -4.28 7.20 -12.13
C ALA A 212 -4.62 5.92 -11.37
N ILE A 213 -5.13 4.92 -12.09
CA ILE A 213 -5.39 3.57 -11.58
C ILE A 213 -4.55 2.57 -12.36
N SER A 214 -3.63 1.90 -11.67
CA SER A 214 -2.94 0.73 -12.23
C SER A 214 -3.67 -0.56 -11.88
N TRP A 215 -3.53 -1.56 -12.74
CA TRP A 215 -3.91 -2.94 -12.48
C TRP A 215 -2.70 -3.85 -12.57
N HIS A 216 -2.73 -4.90 -11.77
CA HIS A 216 -1.71 -5.94 -11.70
C HIS A 216 -2.42 -7.29 -11.63
N ALA A 217 -1.97 -8.26 -12.41
CA ALA A 217 -2.35 -9.66 -12.28
C ALA A 217 -1.10 -10.51 -12.47
N GLY A 218 -0.92 -11.53 -11.65
CA GLY A 218 0.32 -12.31 -11.67
C GLY A 218 0.26 -13.52 -10.76
N ARG A 219 1.40 -14.18 -10.65
CA ARG A 219 1.61 -15.31 -9.75
C ARG A 219 2.68 -14.94 -8.74
N GLU A 220 2.47 -15.32 -7.49
CA GLU A 220 3.48 -15.30 -6.45
C GLU A 220 3.97 -16.72 -6.22
N GLU A 221 5.28 -16.91 -6.20
CA GLU A 221 5.92 -18.10 -5.66
C GLU A 221 6.10 -17.94 -4.14
N HIS A 222 5.76 -18.98 -3.37
CA HIS A 222 5.81 -19.02 -1.91
C HIS A 222 6.57 -20.27 -1.40
N ASN A 223 7.53 -20.07 -0.49
CA ASN A 223 8.57 -21.01 -0.01
C ASN A 223 8.29 -22.08 1.09
N ASN A 224 7.06 -22.46 1.49
CA ASN A 224 6.80 -23.03 2.85
C ASN A 224 7.28 -24.48 3.13
N ALA A 225 8.59 -24.72 3.07
CA ALA A 225 9.27 -26.03 3.01
C ALA A 225 8.97 -26.83 1.73
N TRP A 226 8.00 -26.36 0.93
CA TRP A 226 7.69 -26.77 -0.42
C TRP A 226 7.38 -25.53 -1.24
N THR A 227 7.74 -25.51 -2.53
CA THR A 227 7.36 -24.41 -3.43
C THR A 227 5.90 -24.56 -3.83
N TYR A 228 5.09 -23.55 -3.51
CA TYR A 228 3.71 -23.44 -3.97
C TYR A 228 3.45 -22.06 -4.59
N TYR A 229 2.31 -21.90 -5.26
CA TYR A 229 2.01 -20.67 -5.99
C TYR A 229 0.62 -20.13 -5.67
N LYS A 230 0.52 -18.81 -5.58
CA LYS A 230 -0.72 -18.06 -5.37
C LYS A 230 -0.91 -17.07 -6.52
N ASN A 231 -2.01 -17.19 -7.26
CA ASN A 231 -2.39 -16.19 -8.27
C ASN A 231 -2.97 -14.95 -7.57
N PHE A 232 -2.81 -13.76 -8.14
CA PHE A 232 -3.38 -12.54 -7.57
C PHE A 232 -3.93 -11.58 -8.62
N THR A 233 -4.86 -10.74 -8.19
CA THR A 233 -5.32 -9.53 -8.89
C THR A 233 -5.22 -8.35 -7.93
N GLN A 234 -4.86 -7.18 -8.46
CA GLN A 234 -4.68 -5.97 -7.66
C GLN A 234 -5.01 -4.73 -8.47
N PHE A 235 -5.59 -3.75 -7.78
CA PHE A 235 -5.58 -2.36 -8.21
C PHE A 235 -4.71 -1.52 -7.27
N ALA A 236 -4.10 -0.46 -7.81
CA ALA A 236 -3.45 0.57 -7.01
C ALA A 236 -3.78 1.95 -7.57
N SER A 237 -4.03 2.90 -6.69
CA SER A 237 -4.47 4.26 -7.00
C SER A 237 -3.39 5.29 -6.66
N TYR A 238 -3.20 6.24 -7.58
CA TYR A 238 -2.15 7.25 -7.48
C TYR A 238 -2.70 8.62 -7.86
N ILE A 239 -2.21 9.66 -7.18
CA ILE A 239 -2.29 11.03 -7.68
C ILE A 239 -0.95 11.38 -8.34
N ASN A 240 -1.01 11.96 -9.53
CA ASN A 240 0.09 12.61 -10.20
C ASN A 240 0.30 14.00 -9.62
N VAL A 241 1.49 14.27 -9.09
CA VAL A 241 1.94 15.60 -8.70
C VAL A 241 3.27 15.89 -9.39
N ASN A 242 3.31 16.94 -10.21
CA ASN A 242 4.50 17.34 -10.98
C ASN A 242 5.15 16.19 -11.79
N GLY A 243 4.35 15.31 -12.38
CA GLY A 243 4.82 14.15 -13.16
C GLY A 243 5.21 12.92 -12.32
N THR A 244 5.06 12.98 -10.99
CA THR A 244 5.32 11.87 -10.07
C THR A 244 4.01 11.24 -9.60
N LEU A 245 3.84 9.94 -9.84
CA LEU A 245 2.74 9.17 -9.26
C LEU A 245 3.02 8.84 -7.78
N VAL A 246 2.10 9.25 -6.91
CA VAL A 246 2.14 9.08 -5.45
C VAL A 246 0.92 8.29 -5.00
N LEU A 247 1.12 7.24 -4.20
CA LEU A 247 0.04 6.38 -3.70
C LEU A 247 -0.98 7.18 -2.88
N TYR A 248 -2.26 7.07 -3.23
CA TYR A 248 -3.35 7.78 -2.56
C TYR A 248 -4.61 6.92 -2.58
N PRO A 249 -5.47 6.93 -1.54
CA PRO A 249 -6.49 5.90 -1.42
C PRO A 249 -7.70 6.16 -2.31
N SER A 250 -8.28 5.08 -2.82
CA SER A 250 -9.50 5.05 -3.61
C SER A 250 -10.49 4.04 -3.05
N TRP A 251 -11.77 4.31 -3.26
CA TRP A 251 -12.77 3.26 -3.36
C TRP A 251 -12.68 2.63 -4.75
N PHE A 252 -12.45 1.31 -4.82
CA PHE A 252 -12.45 0.56 -6.06
C PHE A 252 -13.78 -0.18 -6.20
N GLN A 253 -14.49 0.05 -7.30
CA GLN A 253 -15.65 -0.74 -7.71
C GLN A 253 -15.32 -1.44 -9.03
N ALA A 254 -14.88 -2.69 -8.94
CA ALA A 254 -14.59 -3.50 -10.12
C ALA A 254 -15.86 -3.75 -10.94
N ASN A 255 -15.75 -3.74 -12.28
CA ASN A 255 -16.84 -4.19 -13.13
C ASN A 255 -17.11 -5.69 -12.89
N GLN A 256 -18.36 -6.14 -13.04
CA GLN A 256 -18.72 -7.56 -12.83
C GLN A 256 -17.95 -8.55 -13.72
N ASN A 257 -17.47 -8.09 -14.88
CA ASN A 257 -16.65 -8.89 -15.81
C ASN A 257 -15.13 -8.72 -15.60
N SER A 258 -14.70 -7.86 -14.67
CA SER A 258 -13.30 -7.51 -14.42
C SER A 258 -12.58 -8.66 -13.75
N ARG A 259 -11.76 -9.38 -14.52
CA ARG A 259 -11.06 -10.60 -14.10
C ARG A 259 -9.77 -10.80 -14.88
N ALA A 260 -8.81 -11.45 -14.23
CA ALA A 260 -7.65 -12.04 -14.85
C ALA A 260 -7.91 -13.53 -15.11
N ASN A 261 -7.67 -14.01 -16.33
CA ASN A 261 -7.74 -15.41 -16.68
C ASN A 261 -6.33 -16.00 -16.69
N PHE A 262 -6.16 -17.14 -16.03
CA PHE A 262 -4.90 -17.86 -15.89
C PHE A 262 -5.04 -19.20 -16.63
N THR A 263 -4.12 -19.51 -17.53
CA THR A 263 -4.19 -20.72 -18.37
C THR A 263 -3.15 -21.75 -17.98
N ASP A 264 -3.62 -22.89 -17.50
CA ASP A 264 -2.93 -24.19 -17.50
C ASP A 264 -4.00 -25.25 -17.91
N TYR A 265 -3.81 -26.51 -17.54
CA TYR A 265 -4.71 -27.66 -17.71
C TYR A 265 -6.17 -27.41 -17.26
N ILE A 266 -6.38 -26.53 -16.27
CA ILE A 266 -7.72 -26.06 -15.86
C ILE A 266 -7.73 -24.53 -15.93
N PRO A 267 -8.51 -23.89 -16.81
CA PRO A 267 -8.63 -22.44 -16.85
C PRO A 267 -9.18 -21.89 -15.52
N LEU A 268 -8.47 -20.93 -14.93
CA LEU A 268 -8.90 -20.23 -13.71
C LEU A 268 -9.15 -18.75 -14.02
N SER A 269 -10.13 -18.16 -13.33
CA SER A 269 -10.42 -16.72 -13.42
C SER A 269 -10.49 -16.12 -12.02
N PHE A 270 -9.72 -15.06 -11.78
CA PHE A 270 -9.78 -14.29 -10.53
C PHE A 270 -10.33 -12.90 -10.81
N SER A 271 -11.40 -12.52 -10.13
CA SER A 271 -11.98 -11.17 -10.21
C SER A 271 -11.01 -10.14 -9.64
N PHE A 272 -11.06 -8.91 -10.15
CA PHE A 272 -10.37 -7.79 -9.49
C PHE A 272 -11.14 -7.32 -8.24
N PRO A 273 -10.44 -6.76 -7.23
CA PRO A 273 -11.07 -6.39 -5.96
C PRO A 273 -12.07 -5.23 -6.06
N THR A 274 -13.05 -5.26 -5.14
CA THR A 274 -13.91 -4.13 -4.78
C THR A 274 -13.73 -3.85 -3.29
N ASP A 275 -13.02 -2.79 -2.94
CA ASP A 275 -12.67 -2.42 -1.55
C ASP A 275 -12.14 -0.97 -1.48
N TYR A 276 -11.71 -0.52 -0.30
CA TYR A 276 -11.02 0.75 -0.11
C TYR A 276 -9.53 0.58 0.25
N GLY A 277 -8.66 1.42 -0.33
CA GLY A 277 -7.24 1.53 0.03
C GLY A 277 -6.43 2.29 -1.01
N SER A 278 -5.12 2.47 -0.82
CA SER A 278 -4.22 2.94 -1.90
C SER A 278 -3.70 1.81 -2.79
N ILE A 279 -3.65 0.59 -2.24
CA ILE A 279 -3.46 -0.66 -2.96
C ILE A 279 -4.48 -1.65 -2.40
N VAL A 280 -5.23 -2.32 -3.27
CA VAL A 280 -6.14 -3.39 -2.90
C VAL A 280 -5.84 -4.61 -3.75
N ARG A 281 -5.71 -5.77 -3.10
CA ARG A 281 -5.36 -7.04 -3.72
C ARG A 281 -6.32 -8.13 -3.29
N VAL A 282 -6.67 -9.02 -4.21
CA VAL A 282 -7.24 -10.34 -3.94
C VAL A 282 -6.19 -11.38 -4.29
N ILE A 283 -5.89 -12.25 -3.34
CA ILE A 283 -5.06 -13.43 -3.54
C ILE A 283 -6.00 -14.62 -3.77
N GLY A 284 -5.68 -15.41 -4.79
CA GLY A 284 -6.41 -16.59 -5.19
C GLY A 284 -6.23 -17.76 -4.22
N TYR A 285 -7.13 -18.74 -4.34
CA TYR A 285 -7.26 -19.82 -3.35
C TYR A 285 -5.98 -20.66 -3.22
N ASP A 286 -5.73 -21.13 -2.00
CA ASP A 286 -4.58 -21.94 -1.58
C ASP A 286 -4.63 -23.34 -2.22
N GLY A 287 -4.24 -23.41 -3.49
CA GLY A 287 -4.17 -24.64 -4.26
C GLY A 287 -3.02 -25.53 -3.80
N ARG A 288 -3.19 -26.19 -2.64
CA ARG A 288 -2.37 -27.35 -2.21
C ARG A 288 -2.64 -28.55 -3.10
N TYR A 289 -2.29 -28.41 -4.37
CA TYR A 289 -2.15 -29.54 -5.27
C TYR A 289 -0.71 -30.01 -5.19
N ASP A 290 -0.51 -31.23 -4.68
CA ASP A 290 0.75 -31.98 -4.73
C ASP A 290 1.07 -32.43 -6.17
N PHE A 291 1.03 -31.49 -7.12
CA PHE A 291 1.54 -31.66 -8.47
C PHE A 291 2.90 -30.96 -8.57
N PRO A 292 4.03 -31.64 -8.32
CA PRO A 292 5.38 -31.06 -8.45
C PRO A 292 5.74 -30.59 -9.88
N HIS A 293 4.79 -30.63 -10.82
CA HIS A 293 4.95 -30.37 -12.24
C HIS A 293 3.77 -29.62 -12.90
N SER A 294 2.82 -28.99 -12.16
CA SER A 294 1.77 -28.17 -12.79
C SER A 294 2.39 -26.90 -13.42
N LYS A 295 2.45 -26.92 -14.75
CA LYS A 295 3.19 -25.95 -15.55
C LYS A 295 2.33 -24.72 -15.85
N PHE A 296 2.57 -23.68 -15.07
CA PHE A 296 2.29 -22.27 -15.39
C PHE A 296 0.82 -21.84 -15.34
N PHE A 297 0.37 -21.35 -14.20
CA PHE A 297 -0.73 -20.38 -14.16
C PHE A 297 -0.22 -18.96 -14.43
N SER A 298 0.17 -18.67 -15.67
CA SER A 298 0.42 -17.29 -16.10
C SER A 298 -0.92 -16.56 -16.32
N PRO A 299 -1.06 -15.27 -15.97
CA PRO A 299 -2.18 -14.47 -16.48
C PRO A 299 -2.06 -14.39 -18.01
N SER A 300 -2.98 -15.03 -18.71
CA SER A 300 -2.95 -15.13 -20.17
C SER A 300 -3.66 -13.94 -20.81
N ASN A 301 -4.91 -13.72 -20.44
CA ASN A 301 -5.69 -12.58 -20.86
C ASN A 301 -6.64 -12.14 -19.75
N GLY A 302 -7.30 -11.01 -19.93
CA GLY A 302 -8.26 -10.54 -18.95
C GLY A 302 -8.88 -9.21 -19.32
N ILE A 303 -9.75 -8.76 -18.42
CA ILE A 303 -10.33 -7.42 -18.44
C ILE A 303 -10.07 -6.84 -17.06
N ALA A 304 -9.31 -5.76 -16.98
CA ALA A 304 -9.16 -4.97 -15.77
C ALA A 304 -10.00 -3.69 -15.95
N GLY A 305 -11.07 -3.53 -15.18
CA GLY A 305 -11.98 -2.39 -15.33
C GLY A 305 -12.85 -2.13 -14.11
N GLY A 306 -13.33 -0.89 -13.98
CA GLY A 306 -14.13 -0.45 -12.86
C GLY A 306 -14.45 1.04 -12.86
N VAL A 307 -15.13 1.46 -11.80
CA VAL A 307 -15.31 2.84 -11.36
C VAL A 307 -14.46 3.04 -10.11
N PHE A 308 -13.69 4.12 -10.08
CA PHE A 308 -12.72 4.38 -9.02
C PHE A 308 -12.92 5.80 -8.49
N VAL A 309 -13.14 5.94 -7.20
CA VAL A 309 -13.51 7.21 -6.58
C VAL A 309 -12.60 7.54 -5.41
N THR A 310 -11.92 8.68 -5.50
CA THR A 310 -11.03 9.19 -4.44
C THR A 310 -11.44 10.60 -4.00
N PRO A 311 -11.47 10.91 -2.69
CA PRO A 311 -11.72 12.26 -2.20
C PRO A 311 -10.45 13.12 -2.29
N ILE A 312 -10.43 14.12 -3.20
CA ILE A 312 -9.37 15.12 -3.28
C ILE A 312 -10.01 16.50 -3.09
N PHE A 313 -9.81 17.10 -1.92
CA PHE A 313 -10.22 18.45 -1.54
C PHE A 313 -11.67 18.86 -1.87
N ASN A 314 -12.56 18.77 -0.89
CA ASN A 314 -13.99 19.16 -0.98
C ASN A 314 -14.81 18.54 -2.15
N THR A 315 -14.22 17.64 -2.94
CA THR A 315 -14.87 16.93 -4.05
C THR A 315 -14.39 15.49 -4.16
N PHE A 316 -15.18 14.69 -4.87
CA PHE A 316 -14.82 13.32 -5.25
C PHE A 316 -14.34 13.30 -6.70
N TYR A 317 -13.18 12.70 -6.92
CA TYR A 317 -12.65 12.40 -8.25
C TYR A 317 -13.08 11.00 -8.65
N THR A 318 -13.98 10.92 -9.62
CA THR A 318 -14.43 9.67 -10.23
C THR A 318 -13.76 9.50 -11.58
N ILE A 319 -12.94 8.46 -11.70
CA ILE A 319 -12.46 7.98 -13.00
C ILE A 319 -13.06 6.59 -13.27
N SER A 320 -13.24 6.25 -14.54
CA SER A 320 -13.75 4.94 -14.94
C SER A 320 -12.97 4.48 -16.16
N GLY A 321 -12.62 3.21 -16.21
CA GLY A 321 -11.85 2.65 -17.31
C GLY A 321 -12.01 1.15 -17.39
N SER A 322 -11.59 0.60 -18.53
CA SER A 322 -11.52 -0.83 -18.77
C SER A 322 -10.43 -1.08 -19.82
N VAL A 323 -9.56 -2.03 -19.54
CA VAL A 323 -8.51 -2.47 -20.46
C VAL A 323 -8.57 -3.99 -20.59
N THR A 324 -8.66 -4.46 -21.83
CA THR A 324 -8.47 -5.86 -22.19
C THR A 324 -6.99 -6.08 -22.47
N TYR A 325 -6.43 -7.15 -21.92
CA TYR A 325 -5.04 -7.54 -22.15
C TYR A 325 -4.95 -9.00 -22.59
N ASN A 326 -3.88 -9.32 -23.31
CA ASN A 326 -3.47 -10.65 -23.78
C ASN A 326 -2.01 -10.90 -23.40
#